data_AF-A0A7W1JH37-F1
#
_entry.id   AF-A0A7W1JH37-F1
#
_cell.length_a   1.000
_cell.length_b   1.000
_cell.length_c   1.000
_cell.angle_alpha   90.00
_cell.angle_beta   90.00
_cell.angle_gamma   90.00
#
_symmetry.space_group_name_H-M   'P 1'
#
loop_
_entity.id
_entity.type
_entity.pdbx_description
1 polymer ?
#
loop_
_entity_poly.entity_id
_entity_poly.type
_entity_poly.pdbx_seq_one_letter_code
_entity_poly.pdbx_strand_id
1 'polypeptide(L)'
;MKCLSNIQRRISNSNERGASRINFLITVFVIAVISYAAYQYVPVAYKASLFKVFMQDTVNKAVATGQPSTWVETQFRNYADDYGMPPDARIIVERHENRIEAKVSWARSVPLPGYIHQYKFDHMVRSGAFLTQ
;
A
#
# COMPACT_ATOMS: atom_id res chain seq x y z
N MET A 1 -6.92 -76.37 -23.95
CA MET A 1 -7.00 -74.98 -24.47
C MET A 1 -7.46 -74.05 -23.35
N LYS A 2 -6.54 -73.53 -22.54
CA LYS A 2 -6.76 -72.49 -21.53
C LYS A 2 -5.54 -71.60 -21.54
N CYS A 3 -5.50 -70.67 -22.49
CA CYS A 3 -4.47 -69.65 -22.52
C CYS A 3 -5.07 -68.43 -23.20
N LEU A 4 -4.78 -67.26 -22.63
CA LEU A 4 -5.06 -65.92 -23.15
C LEU A 4 -6.48 -65.38 -22.90
N SER A 5 -6.62 -64.67 -21.78
CA SER A 5 -7.27 -63.35 -21.77
C SER A 5 -7.08 -62.59 -20.46
N ASN A 6 -6.38 -63.17 -19.47
CA ASN A 6 -6.13 -62.55 -18.16
C ASN A 6 -4.91 -61.59 -18.18
N ILE A 7 -4.80 -60.74 -19.20
CA ILE A 7 -3.76 -59.70 -19.31
C ILE A 7 -4.44 -58.34 -19.48
N GLN A 8 -4.99 -57.80 -18.39
CA GLN A 8 -5.16 -56.35 -18.27
C GLN A 8 -5.33 -55.89 -16.81
N ARG A 9 -4.54 -56.46 -15.90
CA ARG A 9 -4.38 -55.92 -14.54
C ARG A 9 -3.00 -55.24 -14.44
N ARG A 10 -2.98 -53.93 -14.68
CA ARG A 10 -2.16 -52.90 -14.00
C ARG A 10 -2.19 -51.60 -14.82
N ILE A 11 -3.32 -50.89 -14.78
CA ILE A 11 -3.25 -49.43 -14.93
C ILE A 11 -2.54 -48.94 -13.67
N SER A 12 -1.47 -48.20 -13.89
CA SER A 12 -0.51 -47.69 -12.92
C SER A 12 -1.19 -46.97 -11.74
N ASN A 13 -1.09 -47.56 -10.54
CA ASN A 13 -1.28 -46.85 -9.26
C ASN A 13 0.02 -46.19 -8.76
N SER A 14 0.88 -45.72 -9.68
CA SER A 14 2.16 -45.08 -9.34
C SER A 14 2.07 -43.54 -9.24
N ASN A 15 0.88 -42.94 -9.43
CA ASN A 15 0.75 -41.49 -9.62
C ASN A 15 0.25 -40.71 -8.39
N GLU A 16 -0.13 -41.39 -7.30
CA GLU A 16 -0.73 -40.74 -6.12
C GLU A 16 0.30 -40.00 -5.23
N ARG A 17 1.56 -40.47 -5.19
CA ARG A 17 2.63 -39.82 -4.42
C ARG A 17 3.20 -38.56 -5.09
N GLY A 18 3.13 -38.47 -6.42
CA GLY A 18 3.61 -37.32 -7.19
C GLY A 18 2.64 -36.14 -7.17
N ALA A 19 1.33 -36.43 -7.29
CA ALA A 19 0.29 -35.41 -7.27
C ALA A 19 0.25 -34.62 -5.95
N SER A 20 0.45 -35.29 -4.81
CA SER A 20 0.47 -34.64 -3.49
C SER A 20 1.64 -33.65 -3.35
N ARG A 21 2.84 -33.99 -3.86
CA ARG A 21 4.01 -33.09 -3.85
C ARG A 21 3.82 -31.90 -4.79
N ILE A 22 3.24 -32.12 -5.97
CA ILE A 22 2.96 -31.03 -6.93
C ILE A 22 1.94 -30.06 -6.34
N ASN A 23 0.85 -30.55 -5.76
CA ASN A 23 -0.16 -29.70 -5.12
C ASN A 23 0.42 -28.90 -3.94
N PHE A 24 1.33 -29.50 -3.17
CA PHE A 24 2.05 -28.81 -2.10
C PHE A 24 2.95 -27.69 -2.66
N LEU A 25 3.74 -27.97 -3.70
CA LEU A 25 4.59 -26.97 -4.34
C LEU A 25 3.79 -25.82 -4.94
N ILE A 26 2.67 -26.11 -5.60
CA ILE A 26 1.76 -25.09 -6.13
C ILE A 26 1.23 -24.22 -4.98
N THR A 27 0.79 -24.84 -3.88
CA THR A 27 0.30 -24.09 -2.71
C THR A 27 1.38 -23.16 -2.13
N VAL A 28 2.59 -23.67 -1.92
CA VAL A 28 3.73 -22.87 -1.42
C VAL A 28 4.07 -21.74 -2.38
N PHE A 29 4.05 -22.01 -3.69
CA PHE A 29 4.30 -21.00 -4.71
C PHE A 29 3.26 -19.87 -4.66
N VAL A 30 1.97 -20.21 -4.57
CA VAL A 30 0.89 -19.22 -4.44
C VAL A 30 1.07 -18.38 -3.18
N ILE A 31 1.39 -19.01 -2.05
CA ILE A 31 1.67 -18.28 -0.79
C ILE A 31 2.86 -17.34 -0.97
N ALA A 32 3.96 -17.79 -1.57
CA ALA A 32 5.15 -16.96 -1.79
C ALA A 32 4.84 -15.73 -2.66
N VAL A 33 4.04 -15.90 -3.72
CA VAL A 33 3.61 -14.79 -4.59
C VAL A 33 2.77 -13.78 -3.81
N ILE A 34 1.82 -14.25 -2.99
CA ILE A 34 0.99 -13.36 -2.16
C ILE A 34 1.84 -12.64 -1.11
N SER A 35 2.75 -13.34 -0.44
CA SER A 35 3.66 -12.75 0.56
C SER A 35 4.56 -11.68 -0.07
N TYR A 36 5.08 -11.91 -1.27
CA TYR A 36 5.89 -10.93 -1.99
C TYR A 36 5.07 -9.69 -2.38
N ALA A 37 3.85 -9.88 -2.90
CA ALA A 37 2.94 -8.79 -3.22
C ALA A 37 2.60 -7.94 -1.97
N ALA A 38 2.31 -8.60 -0.84
CA ALA A 38 2.05 -7.94 0.42
C ALA A 38 3.26 -7.15 0.93
N TYR A 39 4.46 -7.75 0.87
CA TYR A 39 5.71 -7.08 1.27
C TYR A 39 5.94 -5.78 0.52
N GLN A 40 5.55 -5.72 -0.76
CA GLN A 40 5.72 -4.54 -1.59
C GLN A 40 4.62 -3.48 -1.37
N TYR A 41 3.37 -3.89 -1.13
CA TYR A 41 2.24 -2.98 -0.97
C TYR A 41 2.10 -2.40 0.44
N VAL A 42 2.26 -3.24 1.47
CA VAL A 42 2.06 -2.87 2.89
C VAL A 42 2.88 -1.64 3.31
N PRO A 43 4.20 -1.51 3.04
CA PRO A 43 4.95 -0.33 3.46
C PRO A 43 4.46 0.97 2.81
N VAL A 44 3.97 0.91 1.57
CA VAL A 44 3.42 2.10 0.88
C VAL A 44 2.13 2.55 1.55
N ALA A 45 1.21 1.63 1.79
CA ALA A 45 -0.06 1.94 2.45
C ALA A 45 0.12 2.38 3.91
N TYR A 46 1.09 1.78 4.62
CA TYR A 46 1.42 2.13 5.99
C TYR A 46 1.99 3.55 6.09
N LYS A 47 2.99 3.88 5.26
CA LYS A 47 3.58 5.23 5.22
C LYS A 47 2.54 6.30 4.84
N ALA A 48 1.68 6.01 3.87
CA ALA A 48 0.57 6.88 3.50
C ALA A 48 -0.40 7.13 4.67
N SER A 49 -0.65 6.13 5.50
CA SER A 49 -1.53 6.26 6.67
C SER A 49 -0.89 7.11 7.77
N LEU A 50 0.41 6.92 8.03
CA LEU A 50 1.17 7.77 8.94
C LEU A 50 1.22 9.23 8.44
N PHE A 51 1.33 9.43 7.13
CA PHE A 51 1.33 10.76 6.54
C PHE A 51 0.03 11.53 6.82
N LYS A 52 -1.13 10.85 6.83
CA LYS A 52 -2.41 11.51 7.18
C LYS A 52 -2.39 12.10 8.59
N VAL A 53 -1.84 11.34 9.56
CA VAL A 53 -1.69 11.80 10.94
C VAL A 53 -0.73 12.98 11.01
N PHE A 54 0.43 12.85 10.35
CA PHE A 54 1.42 13.93 10.25
C PHE A 54 0.86 15.21 9.62
N MET A 55 0.05 15.10 8.56
CA MET A 55 -0.62 16.24 7.93
C MET A 55 -1.52 16.97 8.94
N GLN A 56 -2.35 16.23 9.68
CA GLN A 56 -3.24 16.81 10.67
C GLN A 56 -2.47 17.50 11.81
N ASP A 57 -1.43 16.85 12.34
CA ASP A 57 -0.60 17.40 13.42
C ASP A 57 0.16 18.65 12.98
N THR A 58 0.71 18.64 11.77
CA THR A 58 1.47 19.77 11.22
C THR A 58 0.57 20.99 11.02
N VAL A 59 -0.62 20.79 10.48
CA VAL A 59 -1.60 21.87 10.25
C VAL A 59 -2.13 22.42 11.58
N ASN A 60 -2.43 21.54 12.54
CA ASN A 60 -2.82 21.97 13.89
C ASN A 60 -1.70 22.76 14.58
N LYS A 61 -0.44 22.29 14.48
CA LYS A 61 0.73 22.98 15.02
C LYS A 61 0.92 24.34 14.35
N ALA A 62 0.73 24.44 13.05
CA ALA A 62 0.87 25.70 12.33
C ALA A 62 -0.14 26.75 12.81
N VAL A 63 -1.40 26.37 13.03
CA VAL A 63 -2.41 27.27 13.60
C VAL A 63 -2.07 27.63 15.04
N ALA A 64 -1.73 26.65 15.88
CA ALA A 64 -1.40 26.88 17.29
C ALA A 64 -0.18 27.78 17.50
N THR A 65 0.79 27.75 16.57
CA THR A 65 2.03 28.54 16.63
C THR A 65 2.03 29.76 15.71
N GLY A 66 0.91 30.06 15.05
CA GLY A 66 0.77 31.21 14.16
C GLY A 66 1.58 31.14 12.87
N GLN A 67 2.12 29.97 12.49
CA GLN A 67 2.96 29.81 11.30
C GLN A 67 2.19 30.06 10.01
N PRO A 68 2.85 30.54 8.93
CA PRO A 68 2.23 30.74 7.63
C PRO A 68 1.95 29.42 6.90
N SER A 69 1.09 29.44 5.88
CA SER A 69 0.79 28.27 5.03
C SER A 69 2.03 27.74 4.28
N THR A 70 2.96 28.62 3.93
CA THR A 70 4.24 28.24 3.29
C THR A 70 5.14 27.40 4.20
N TRP A 71 5.05 27.60 5.52
CA TRP A 71 5.77 26.77 6.49
C TRP A 71 5.25 25.34 6.47
N VAL A 72 3.93 25.16 6.39
CA VAL A 72 3.28 23.83 6.29
C VAL A 72 3.71 23.11 5.01
N GLU A 73 3.72 23.81 3.87
CA GLU A 73 4.20 23.23 2.62
C GLU A 73 5.67 22.79 2.74
N THR A 74 6.51 23.62 3.36
CA THR A 74 7.92 23.30 3.61
C THR A 74 8.08 22.07 4.49
N GLN A 75 7.26 21.93 5.55
CA GLN A 75 7.28 20.73 6.38
C GLN A 75 6.90 19.48 5.58
N PHE A 76 5.85 19.55 4.74
CA PHE A 76 5.46 18.41 3.91
C PHE A 76 6.55 18.00 2.93
N ARG A 77 7.27 18.97 2.35
CA ARG A 77 8.40 18.69 1.46
C ARG A 77 9.60 18.11 2.20
N ASN A 78 9.94 18.64 3.37
CA ASN A 78 11.08 18.19 4.17
C ASN A 78 10.93 16.74 4.63
N TYR A 79 9.70 16.33 4.95
CA TYR A 79 9.40 14.95 5.40
C TYR A 79 8.79 14.07 4.29
N ALA A 80 8.79 14.53 3.03
CA ALA A 80 8.17 13.79 1.93
C ALA A 80 8.76 12.37 1.77
N ASP A 81 10.09 12.26 1.83
CA ASP A 81 10.81 11.00 1.65
C ASP A 81 10.52 9.97 2.76
N ASP A 82 10.39 10.44 4.01
CA ASP A 82 10.10 9.59 5.17
C ASP A 82 8.77 8.85 4.99
N TYR A 83 7.77 9.57 4.46
CA TYR A 83 6.45 9.05 4.17
C TYR A 83 6.30 8.48 2.74
N GLY A 84 7.38 8.43 1.97
CA GLY A 84 7.40 7.85 0.63
C GLY A 84 6.54 8.61 -0.38
N MET A 85 6.32 9.91 -0.14
CA MET A 85 5.69 10.84 -1.06
C MET A 85 6.68 11.21 -2.16
N PRO A 86 6.29 11.12 -3.45
CA PRO A 86 7.18 11.44 -4.54
C PRO A 86 7.34 12.97 -4.71
N PRO A 87 8.44 13.44 -5.32
CA PRO A 87 8.75 14.87 -5.41
C PRO A 87 7.78 15.66 -6.31
N ASP A 88 7.07 14.97 -7.21
CA ASP A 88 6.05 15.50 -8.10
C ASP A 88 4.64 15.58 -7.47
N ALA A 89 4.52 15.26 -6.18
CA ALA A 89 3.28 15.36 -5.45
C ALA A 89 2.69 16.77 -5.48
N ARG A 90 1.38 16.86 -5.71
CA ARG A 90 0.63 18.11 -5.70
C ARG A 90 0.26 18.46 -4.26
N ILE A 91 0.83 19.54 -3.76
CA ILE A 91 0.56 20.10 -2.44
C ILE A 91 -0.17 21.43 -2.65
N ILE A 92 -1.33 21.58 -2.02
CA ILE A 92 -2.10 22.83 -2.00
C ILE A 92 -2.34 23.16 -0.54
N VAL A 93 -1.80 24.29 -0.06
CA VAL A 93 -2.03 24.79 1.29
C VAL A 93 -2.66 26.16 1.21
N GLU A 94 -3.89 26.27 1.69
CA GLU A 94 -4.64 27.51 1.73
C GLU A 94 -4.91 27.93 3.17
N ARG A 95 -4.78 29.23 3.45
CA ARG A 95 -5.16 29.80 4.74
C ARG A 95 -6.43 30.61 4.56
N HIS A 96 -7.46 30.24 5.30
CA HIS A 96 -8.77 30.91 5.33
C HIS A 96 -8.94 31.52 6.71
N GLU A 97 -8.70 32.83 6.84
CA GLU A 97 -8.79 33.66 8.06
C GLU A 97 -8.23 33.01 9.34
N ASN A 98 -8.99 32.10 9.96
CA ASN A 98 -8.65 31.41 11.21
C ASN A 98 -8.39 29.90 11.05
N ARG A 99 -8.24 29.38 9.82
CA ARG A 99 -8.00 27.97 9.53
C ARG A 99 -6.97 27.79 8.43
N ILE A 100 -6.27 26.66 8.50
CA ILE A 100 -5.37 26.21 7.44
C ILE A 100 -5.95 24.92 6.86
N GLU A 101 -6.11 24.90 5.54
CA GLU A 101 -6.51 23.72 4.77
C GLU A 101 -5.32 23.26 3.96
N ALA A 102 -5.03 21.96 4.03
CA ALA A 102 -3.95 21.36 3.27
C ALA A 102 -4.46 20.15 2.51
N LYS A 103 -4.27 20.15 1.19
CA LYS A 103 -4.56 19.03 0.31
C LYS A 103 -3.26 18.51 -0.30
N VAL A 104 -3.03 17.21 -0.17
CA VAL A 104 -1.89 16.53 -0.79
C VAL A 104 -2.41 15.38 -1.63
N SER A 105 -2.00 15.34 -2.89
CA SER A 105 -2.30 14.25 -3.80
C SER A 105 -1.08 13.79 -4.59
N TRP A 106 -0.94 12.48 -4.70
CA TRP A 106 0.13 11.85 -5.47
C TRP A 106 -0.25 10.41 -5.85
N ALA A 107 0.49 9.86 -6.81
CA ALA A 107 0.36 8.46 -7.20
C ALA A 107 1.73 7.80 -7.20
N ARG A 108 1.78 6.53 -6.79
CA ARG A 108 3.00 5.73 -6.81
C ARG A 108 2.74 4.38 -7.44
N SER A 109 3.61 4.02 -8.37
CA SER A 109 3.61 2.70 -8.99
C SER A 109 4.21 1.67 -8.05
N VAL A 110 3.43 0.64 -7.74
CA VAL A 110 3.80 -0.52 -6.94
C VAL A 110 3.82 -1.72 -7.91
N PRO A 111 5.01 -2.21 -8.29
CA PRO A 111 5.10 -3.47 -9.04
C PRO A 111 4.47 -4.58 -8.20
N LEU A 112 3.51 -5.31 -8.75
CA LEU A 112 3.00 -6.54 -8.15
C LEU A 112 3.29 -7.70 -9.12
N PRO A 113 3.30 -8.95 -8.65
CA PRO A 113 3.45 -10.10 -9.53
C PRO A 113 2.40 -10.10 -10.65
N GLY A 114 2.84 -9.88 -11.89
CA GLY A 114 2.00 -9.91 -13.08
C GLY A 114 1.38 -8.57 -13.52
N TYR A 115 1.46 -7.50 -12.74
CA TYR A 115 0.93 -6.17 -13.13
C TYR A 115 1.50 -5.04 -12.27
N ILE A 116 1.43 -3.80 -12.77
CA ILE A 116 1.83 -2.61 -12.00
C ILE A 116 0.56 -1.98 -11.42
N HIS A 117 0.44 -1.96 -10.09
CA HIS A 117 -0.64 -1.26 -9.41
C HIS A 117 -0.27 0.19 -9.14
N GLN A 118 -1.19 1.12 -9.37
CA GLN A 118 -1.00 2.52 -8.98
C GLN A 118 -1.69 2.79 -7.65
N TYR A 119 -0.91 2.95 -6.60
CA TYR A 119 -1.39 3.45 -5.32
C TYR A 119 -1.66 4.95 -5.45
N LYS A 120 -2.89 5.39 -5.19
CA LYS A 120 -3.28 6.80 -5.25
C LYS A 120 -3.55 7.31 -3.85
N PHE A 121 -2.85 8.38 -3.48
CA PHE A 121 -3.10 9.12 -2.27
C PHE A 121 -3.79 10.44 -2.64
N ASP A 122 -4.97 10.67 -2.08
CA ASP A 122 -5.63 11.98 -2.09
C ASP A 122 -6.20 12.21 -0.69
N HIS A 123 -5.61 13.16 0.02
CA HIS A 123 -6.07 13.49 1.35
C HIS A 123 -6.05 15.00 1.57
N MET A 124 -7.14 15.48 2.16
CA MET A 124 -7.32 16.86 2.55
C MET A 124 -7.52 16.90 4.07
N VAL A 125 -6.71 17.69 4.76
CA VAL A 125 -6.83 17.97 6.17
C VAL A 125 -7.22 19.43 6.37
N ARG A 126 -7.93 19.68 7.45
CA ARG A 126 -8.28 21.02 7.91
C ARG A 126 -7.80 21.15 9.34
N SER A 127 -7.20 22.28 9.69
CA SER A 127 -6.91 22.60 11.09
C SER A 127 -8.20 22.52 11.88
N GLY A 128 -8.14 21.91 13.07
CA GLY A 128 -9.25 21.96 14.00
C GLY A 128 -9.69 23.41 14.19
N ALA A 129 -11.00 23.67 14.15
CA ALA A 129 -11.50 24.89 14.75
C ALA A 129 -11.04 24.82 16.21
N PHE A 130 -10.35 25.85 16.71
CA PHE A 130 -10.42 26.13 18.13
C PHE A 130 -11.92 26.34 18.41
N LEU A 131 -12.61 25.28 18.80
CA LEU A 131 -13.93 25.40 19.38
C LEU A 131 -13.67 26.14 20.68
N THR A 132 -14.02 27.43 20.68
CA THR A 132 -14.51 28.09 21.88
C THR A 132 -15.52 27.15 22.51
N GLN A 133 -15.09 26.44 23.55
CA GLN A 133 -15.95 25.78 24.52
C GLN A 133 -15.67 26.41 25.87
#